data_AF-A0A1J4XP30-F1
#
_entry.id   AF-A0A1J4XP30-F1
#
_cell.length_a   1.000
_cell.length_b   1.000
_cell.length_c   1.000
_cell.angle_alpha   90.00
_cell.angle_beta   90.00
_cell.angle_gamma   90.00
#
_symmetry.space_group_name_H-M   'P 1'
#
loop_
_entity.id
_entity.type
_entity.pdbx_description
1 polymer ?
#
loop_
_entity_poly.entity_id
_entity_poly.type
_entity_poly.pdbx_seq_one_letter_code
_entity_poly.pdbx_strand_id
1 'polypeptide(L)'
;MGRDIKAAAIQVLQQAGTALHARDITERIMAAGLWQSGGKTPDATVSARLYSDIKNNGEKSPFVKVGPQTFALRDSAEIPSGAWPAPTAVQEAPEPTPASAGFSFTDCAQKVLEEFGDKKPMHYKEITEKALQKGWLVTGGKTPEATMYAQVITEIKRQQKRGERPRFVQHGRGYVGLSQWMGRGLAFQIEQHNQQVRKALRERLLAMNPGEFEELISQLLAEMGFEMVEVTKLSGDGGIDVRGTLVVGDVVRIKMAVQVKKWKLKNNIQAPVVQQVRGSLGAHEQGLIITTSDFSPGAAKEAAQSDKTPIALMNGEQLVMLLMEHGIGVHRSTPDLFEIDEDGANGLSNSDDRKKEGLR
;
A
#
# COMPACT_ATOMS: atom_id res chain seq x y z
N MET A 1 -3.97 39.29 -19.00
CA MET A 1 -4.85 39.02 -17.84
C MET A 1 -5.50 37.65 -18.05
N GLY A 2 -5.05 36.62 -17.34
CA GLY A 2 -5.63 35.27 -17.48
C GLY A 2 -7.01 35.21 -16.84
N ARG A 3 -8.01 34.66 -17.52
CA ARG A 3 -9.33 34.45 -16.91
C ARG A 3 -9.24 33.38 -15.81
N ASP A 4 -10.12 33.49 -14.83
CA ASP A 4 -10.31 32.46 -13.81
C ASP A 4 -10.73 31.13 -14.46
N ILE A 5 -10.15 30.02 -14.00
CA ILE A 5 -10.38 28.66 -14.52
C ILE A 5 -11.87 28.31 -14.47
N LYS A 6 -12.59 28.80 -13.47
CA LYS A 6 -14.04 28.62 -13.32
C LYS A 6 -14.81 29.25 -14.49
N ALA A 7 -14.54 30.52 -14.81
CA ALA A 7 -15.20 31.21 -15.90
C ALA A 7 -14.88 30.58 -17.25
N ALA A 8 -13.63 30.16 -17.45
CA ALA A 8 -13.20 29.46 -18.67
C ALA A 8 -13.90 28.10 -18.84
N ALA A 9 -14.06 27.32 -17.76
CA ALA A 9 -14.75 26.04 -17.79
C ALA A 9 -16.25 26.18 -18.06
N ILE A 10 -16.91 27.21 -17.51
CA ILE A 10 -18.32 27.51 -17.81
C ILE A 10 -18.48 27.77 -19.31
N GLN A 11 -17.65 28.64 -19.89
CA GLN A 11 -17.74 28.96 -21.31
C GLN A 11 -17.56 27.72 -22.20
N VAL A 12 -16.57 26.87 -21.89
CA VAL A 12 -16.32 25.65 -22.66
C VAL A 12 -17.47 24.65 -22.55
N LEU A 13 -18.05 24.48 -21.37
CA LEU A 13 -19.20 23.60 -21.17
C LEU A 13 -20.49 24.15 -21.80
N GLN A 14 -20.70 25.48 -21.78
CA GLN A 14 -21.80 26.14 -22.49
C GLN A 14 -21.69 25.93 -24.00
N GLN A 15 -20.49 26.12 -24.57
CA GLN A 15 -20.23 25.89 -25.99
C GLN A 15 -20.40 24.43 -26.40
N ALA A 16 -20.13 23.49 -25.48
CA ALA A 16 -20.25 22.06 -25.76
C ALA A 16 -21.69 21.53 -25.66
N GLY A 17 -22.56 22.19 -24.87
CA GLY A 17 -23.95 21.79 -24.64
C GLY A 17 -24.14 20.41 -23.99
N THR A 18 -23.05 19.70 -23.68
CA THR A 18 -23.03 18.31 -23.21
C THR A 18 -21.94 18.15 -22.15
N ALA A 19 -21.99 17.03 -21.44
CA ALA A 19 -20.96 16.72 -20.46
C ALA A 19 -19.62 16.44 -21.13
N LEU A 20 -18.55 17.08 -20.64
CA LEU A 20 -17.20 16.90 -21.16
C LEU A 20 -16.28 16.30 -20.11
N HIS A 21 -15.32 15.50 -20.57
CA HIS A 21 -14.24 15.01 -19.71
C HIS A 21 -13.28 16.16 -19.36
N ALA A 22 -12.68 16.12 -18.16
CA ALA A 22 -11.82 17.18 -17.64
C ALA A 22 -10.66 17.52 -18.57
N ARG A 23 -10.14 16.50 -19.26
CA ARG A 23 -9.10 16.65 -20.27
C ARG A 23 -9.59 17.51 -21.44
N ASP A 24 -10.77 17.24 -22.00
CA ASP A 24 -11.33 17.98 -23.12
C ASP A 24 -11.68 19.42 -22.72
N ILE A 25 -12.19 19.60 -21.50
CA ILE A 25 -12.42 20.95 -20.94
C ILE A 25 -11.11 21.72 -20.91
N THR A 26 -10.03 21.10 -20.41
CA THR A 26 -8.71 21.71 -20.30
C THR A 26 -8.11 22.04 -21.65
N GLU A 27 -8.15 21.10 -22.60
CA GLU A 27 -7.64 21.29 -23.96
C GLU A 27 -8.38 22.45 -24.66
N ARG A 28 -9.71 22.53 -24.52
CA ARG A 28 -10.51 23.63 -25.09
C ARG A 28 -10.24 24.98 -24.40
N ILE A 29 -10.06 24.99 -23.07
CA ILE A 29 -9.69 26.20 -22.32
C ILE A 29 -8.35 26.77 -22.81
N MET A 30 -7.36 25.89 -23.00
CA MET A 30 -6.02 26.27 -23.47
C MET A 30 -6.04 26.67 -24.95
N ALA A 31 -6.76 25.93 -25.80
CA ALA A 31 -6.89 26.23 -27.22
C ALA A 31 -7.59 27.57 -27.48
N ALA A 32 -8.59 27.92 -26.67
CA ALA A 32 -9.26 29.22 -26.72
C ALA A 32 -8.47 30.36 -26.05
N GLY A 33 -7.25 30.09 -25.56
CA GLY A 33 -6.40 31.09 -24.89
C GLY A 33 -7.01 31.66 -23.60
N LEU A 34 -8.01 30.99 -23.02
CA LEU A 34 -8.76 31.48 -21.86
C LEU A 34 -7.96 31.36 -20.57
N TRP A 35 -7.06 30.37 -20.49
CA TRP A 35 -6.17 30.16 -19.36
C TRP A 35 -4.90 29.42 -19.81
N GLN A 36 -3.78 29.71 -19.13
CA GLN A 36 -2.49 29.07 -19.34
C GLN A 36 -2.01 28.45 -18.04
N SER A 37 -1.46 27.23 -18.12
CA SER A 37 -0.88 26.54 -16.96
C SER A 37 0.63 26.75 -16.90
N GLY A 38 1.16 27.06 -15.71
CA GLY A 38 2.60 26.95 -15.42
C GLY A 38 3.02 25.57 -14.92
N GLY A 39 2.09 24.61 -14.80
CA GLY A 39 2.33 23.27 -14.23
C GLY A 39 2.40 22.17 -15.29
N LYS A 40 2.97 21.01 -14.91
CA LYS A 40 3.15 19.85 -15.80
C LYS A 40 1.84 19.08 -16.11
N THR A 41 0.77 19.33 -15.36
CA THR A 41 -0.53 18.61 -15.44
C THR A 41 -1.71 19.59 -15.38
N PRO A 42 -2.02 20.29 -16.47
CA PRO A 42 -3.09 21.29 -16.52
C PRO A 42 -4.49 20.70 -16.30
N ASP A 43 -4.73 19.47 -16.75
CA ASP A 43 -6.00 18.75 -16.63
C ASP A 43 -6.33 18.35 -15.19
N ALA A 44 -5.32 17.95 -14.41
CA ALA A 44 -5.44 17.74 -12.97
C ALA A 44 -5.77 19.05 -12.23
N THR A 45 -5.28 20.19 -12.73
CA THR A 45 -5.53 21.51 -12.13
C THR A 45 -6.97 21.96 -12.37
N VAL A 46 -7.46 21.83 -13.61
CA VAL A 46 -8.85 22.18 -13.96
C VAL A 46 -9.84 21.27 -13.25
N SER A 47 -9.63 19.95 -13.26
CA SER A 47 -10.50 19.00 -12.56
C SER A 47 -10.54 19.26 -11.05
N ALA A 48 -9.40 19.47 -10.38
CA ALA A 48 -9.36 19.77 -8.95
C ALA A 48 -10.14 21.05 -8.60
N ARG A 49 -10.10 22.06 -9.48
CA ARG A 49 -10.85 23.31 -9.30
C ARG A 49 -12.35 23.09 -9.42
N LEU A 50 -12.80 22.33 -10.41
CA LEU A 50 -14.21 21.95 -10.60
C LEU A 50 -14.73 21.10 -9.43
N TYR A 51 -13.95 20.11 -8.98
CA TYR A 51 -14.27 19.31 -7.79
C TYR A 51 -14.40 20.17 -6.53
N SER A 52 -13.47 21.10 -6.32
CA SER A 52 -13.49 21.99 -5.16
C SER A 52 -14.70 22.92 -5.20
N ASP A 53 -15.07 23.43 -6.37
CA ASP A 53 -16.26 24.27 -6.54
C ASP A 53 -17.55 23.50 -6.22
N ILE A 54 -17.70 22.27 -6.76
CA ILE A 54 -18.85 21.40 -6.48
C ILE A 54 -18.93 21.08 -4.99
N LYS A 55 -17.79 20.76 -4.35
CA LYS A 55 -17.74 20.42 -2.93
C LYS A 55 -18.09 21.62 -2.03
N ASN A 56 -17.61 22.82 -2.39
CA ASN A 56 -17.76 24.01 -1.55
C ASN A 56 -19.12 24.69 -1.75
N ASN A 57 -19.69 24.63 -2.96
CA ASN A 57 -20.92 25.34 -3.31
C ASN A 57 -22.14 24.41 -3.46
N GLY A 58 -21.95 23.09 -3.49
CA GLY A 58 -23.04 22.11 -3.56
C GLY A 58 -23.99 22.36 -4.73
N GLU A 59 -25.28 22.53 -4.43
CA GLU A 59 -26.33 22.81 -5.41
C GLU A 59 -26.21 24.20 -6.07
N LYS A 60 -25.50 25.13 -5.42
CA LYS A 60 -25.20 26.47 -5.98
C LYS A 60 -24.01 26.44 -6.95
N SER A 61 -23.32 25.30 -7.08
CA SER A 61 -22.27 25.16 -8.08
C SER A 61 -22.90 25.08 -9.48
N PRO A 62 -22.39 25.86 -10.45
CA PRO A 62 -22.84 25.76 -11.85
C PRO A 62 -22.46 24.41 -12.47
N PHE A 63 -21.56 23.65 -11.84
CA PHE A 63 -21.09 22.37 -12.34
C PHE A 63 -21.78 21.20 -11.66
N VAL A 64 -21.96 20.12 -12.40
CA VAL A 64 -22.36 18.81 -11.89
C VAL A 64 -21.41 17.76 -12.43
N LYS A 65 -21.06 16.79 -11.59
CA LYS A 65 -20.28 15.62 -11.99
C LYS A 65 -21.22 14.52 -12.44
N VAL A 66 -21.09 14.11 -13.70
CA VAL A 66 -21.95 13.07 -14.31
C VAL A 66 -21.22 11.75 -14.55
N GLY A 67 -19.89 11.71 -14.38
CA GLY A 67 -19.07 10.51 -14.56
C GLY A 67 -17.65 10.66 -14.01
N PRO A 68 -16.81 9.62 -14.07
CA PRO A 68 -15.40 9.72 -13.72
C PRO A 68 -14.70 10.81 -14.54
N GLN A 69 -14.29 11.90 -13.88
CA GLN A 69 -13.68 13.07 -14.52
C GLN A 69 -14.56 13.77 -15.58
N THR A 70 -15.87 13.54 -15.59
CA THR A 70 -16.81 14.16 -16.56
C THR A 70 -17.72 15.16 -15.86
N PHE A 71 -17.79 16.37 -16.41
CA PHE A 71 -18.52 17.51 -15.84
C PHE A 71 -19.51 18.09 -16.86
N ALA A 72 -20.65 18.53 -16.37
CA ALA A 72 -21.66 19.26 -17.14
C ALA A 72 -22.09 20.52 -16.38
N LEU A 73 -22.85 21.40 -17.04
CA LEU A 73 -23.50 22.51 -16.36
C LEU A 73 -24.84 22.07 -15.77
N ARG A 74 -25.19 22.62 -14.61
CA ARG A 74 -26.42 22.24 -13.89
C ARG A 74 -27.69 22.63 -14.64
N ASP A 75 -27.63 23.69 -15.46
CA ASP A 75 -28.76 24.17 -16.28
C ASP A 75 -28.76 23.61 -17.72
N SER A 76 -27.81 22.75 -18.09
CA SER A 76 -27.95 21.93 -19.30
C SER A 76 -28.97 20.82 -19.02
N ALA A 77 -30.24 21.19 -19.15
CA ALA A 77 -31.38 20.30 -19.13
C ALA A 77 -31.31 19.35 -20.33
N GLU A 78 -30.65 18.22 -20.11
CA GLU A 78 -31.03 16.90 -20.65
C GLU A 78 -30.31 15.86 -19.80
N ILE A 79 -30.97 15.46 -18.71
CA ILE A 79 -30.66 14.22 -17.99
C ILE A 79 -31.62 13.16 -18.56
N PRO A 80 -31.16 12.20 -19.38
CA PRO A 80 -31.97 11.01 -19.62
C PRO A 80 -31.87 10.12 -18.39
N SER A 81 -32.86 10.27 -17.52
CA SER A 81 -33.25 9.23 -16.56
C SER A 81 -33.77 8.02 -17.33
N GLY A 82 -33.03 6.91 -17.27
CA GLY A 82 -33.56 5.55 -17.38
C GLY A 82 -34.33 5.17 -18.64
N ALA A 83 -33.60 4.73 -19.68
CA ALA A 83 -33.95 3.59 -20.53
C ALA A 83 -32.72 3.23 -21.38
N TRP A 84 -32.29 1.97 -21.37
CA TRP A 84 -31.34 1.47 -22.37
C TRP A 84 -32.05 1.32 -23.72
N PRO A 85 -31.45 1.79 -24.82
CA PRO A 85 -31.65 1.17 -26.12
C PRO A 85 -30.60 0.07 -26.31
N ALA A 86 -31.06 -1.11 -26.74
CA ALA A 86 -30.22 -2.13 -27.35
C ALA A 86 -29.49 -1.54 -28.59
N PRO A 87 -28.35 -2.11 -29.00
CA PRO A 87 -27.42 -1.46 -29.92
C PRO A 87 -27.95 -1.49 -31.36
N THR A 88 -27.99 -0.33 -32.00
CA THR A 88 -28.11 -0.20 -33.46
C THR A 88 -26.84 0.46 -34.00
N ALA A 89 -26.02 -0.39 -34.63
CA ALA A 89 -25.02 -0.15 -35.68
C ALA A 89 -25.25 1.13 -36.53
N VAL A 90 -24.29 1.91 -37.04
CA VAL A 90 -22.82 1.87 -37.17
C VAL A 90 -22.38 3.34 -37.41
N GLN A 91 -21.18 3.74 -36.99
CA GLN A 91 -20.20 4.35 -37.91
C GLN A 91 -18.81 4.20 -37.33
N GLU A 92 -17.96 3.58 -38.15
CA GLU A 92 -16.66 3.02 -37.83
C GLU A 92 -15.73 4.06 -37.22
N ALA A 93 -15.23 3.71 -36.03
CA ALA A 93 -13.90 4.12 -35.62
C ALA A 93 -12.93 3.75 -36.75
N PRO A 94 -11.88 4.54 -37.02
CA PRO A 94 -10.80 4.08 -37.89
C PRO A 94 -10.41 2.69 -37.41
N GLU A 95 -10.42 1.72 -38.33
CA GLU A 95 -10.12 0.33 -38.03
C GLU A 95 -8.90 0.24 -37.10
N PRO A 96 -8.87 -0.71 -36.16
CA PRO A 96 -7.60 -1.10 -35.58
C PRO A 96 -6.72 -1.49 -36.76
N THR A 97 -5.69 -0.70 -37.04
CA THR A 97 -4.65 -1.12 -37.98
C THR A 97 -4.23 -2.51 -37.55
N PRO A 98 -4.46 -3.56 -38.37
CA PRO A 98 -4.11 -4.90 -37.97
C PRO A 98 -2.61 -5.04 -38.23
N ALA A 99 -1.78 -4.68 -37.25
CA ALA A 99 -0.40 -5.17 -37.07
C ALA A 99 0.30 -4.49 -35.89
N SER A 100 -0.02 -4.91 -34.67
CA SER A 100 0.97 -5.64 -33.88
C SER A 100 0.24 -6.43 -32.79
N ALA A 101 0.61 -7.68 -32.60
CA ALA A 101 0.10 -8.56 -31.57
C ALA A 101 0.57 -8.09 -30.17
N GLY A 102 0.10 -6.93 -29.72
CA GLY A 102 0.41 -6.36 -28.40
C GLY A 102 -0.55 -6.89 -27.34
N PHE A 103 0.00 -7.43 -26.25
CA PHE A 103 -0.79 -7.90 -25.11
C PHE A 103 -1.47 -6.71 -24.39
N SER A 104 -2.61 -6.92 -23.73
CA SER A 104 -3.18 -5.90 -22.83
C SER A 104 -2.20 -5.57 -21.70
N PHE A 105 -2.35 -4.45 -20.97
CA PHE A 105 -1.45 -4.16 -19.85
C PHE A 105 -1.45 -5.27 -18.80
N THR A 106 -2.62 -5.81 -18.43
CA THR A 106 -2.66 -6.89 -17.45
C THR A 106 -2.11 -8.20 -18.01
N ASP A 107 -2.33 -8.52 -19.29
CA ASP A 107 -1.71 -9.71 -19.88
C ASP A 107 -0.19 -9.55 -20.03
N CYS A 108 0.31 -8.34 -20.34
CA CYS A 108 1.73 -8.00 -20.29
C CYS A 108 2.30 -8.20 -18.88
N ALA A 109 1.60 -7.69 -17.85
CA ALA A 109 2.02 -7.84 -16.46
C ALA A 109 2.12 -9.31 -16.07
N GLN A 110 1.12 -10.11 -16.46
CA GLN A 110 1.13 -11.54 -16.22
C GLN A 110 2.32 -12.22 -16.90
N LYS A 111 2.53 -11.95 -18.19
CA LYS A 111 3.62 -12.57 -18.95
C LYS A 111 5.01 -12.19 -18.41
N VAL A 112 5.21 -10.92 -18.07
CA VAL A 112 6.48 -10.47 -17.46
C VAL A 112 6.71 -11.16 -16.13
N LEU A 113 5.68 -11.26 -15.30
CA LEU A 113 5.77 -11.99 -14.05
C LEU A 113 6.12 -13.46 -14.32
N GLU A 114 5.42 -14.15 -15.22
CA GLU A 114 5.69 -15.57 -15.56
C GLU A 114 7.12 -15.82 -16.04
N GLU A 115 7.67 -14.95 -16.89
CA GLU A 115 8.99 -15.12 -17.50
C GLU A 115 10.14 -14.62 -16.61
N PHE A 116 9.91 -13.57 -15.81
CA PHE A 116 10.98 -12.88 -15.07
C PHE A 116 10.80 -12.82 -13.56
N GLY A 117 9.67 -13.28 -13.03
CA GLY A 117 9.34 -13.15 -11.62
C GLY A 117 10.06 -14.13 -10.71
N ASP A 118 10.52 -15.28 -11.20
CA ASP A 118 11.17 -16.32 -10.38
C ASP A 118 10.37 -16.65 -9.09
N LYS A 119 9.04 -16.71 -9.20
CA LYS A 119 8.09 -16.88 -8.07
C LYS A 119 8.19 -15.81 -6.97
N LYS A 120 8.80 -14.66 -7.25
CA LYS A 120 8.95 -13.52 -6.35
C LYS A 120 8.18 -12.31 -6.89
N PRO A 121 7.54 -11.52 -6.01
CA PRO A 121 6.87 -10.29 -6.43
C PRO A 121 7.84 -9.31 -7.10
N MET A 122 7.40 -8.66 -8.17
CA MET A 122 8.16 -7.62 -8.88
C MET A 122 7.51 -6.25 -8.71
N HIS A 123 8.30 -5.19 -8.69
CA HIS A 123 7.76 -3.82 -8.63
C HIS A 123 7.13 -3.43 -9.97
N TYR A 124 5.96 -2.78 -9.94
CA TYR A 124 5.19 -2.46 -11.15
C TYR A 124 5.96 -1.67 -12.22
N LYS A 125 6.92 -0.83 -11.81
CA LYS A 125 7.81 -0.10 -12.74
C LYS A 125 8.68 -1.06 -13.54
N GLU A 126 9.31 -2.02 -12.87
CA GLU A 126 10.16 -3.03 -13.51
C GLU A 126 9.32 -3.94 -14.41
N ILE A 127 8.10 -4.30 -13.96
CA ILE A 127 7.15 -5.06 -14.79
C ILE A 127 6.85 -4.32 -16.10
N THR A 128 6.59 -3.03 -16.01
CA THR A 128 6.27 -2.18 -17.17
C THR A 128 7.48 -2.03 -18.08
N GLU A 129 8.66 -1.78 -17.51
CA GLU A 129 9.91 -1.64 -18.25
C GLU A 129 10.24 -2.90 -19.05
N LYS A 130 10.15 -4.09 -18.43
CA LYS A 130 10.36 -5.36 -19.15
C LYS A 130 9.30 -5.59 -20.24
N ALA A 131 8.04 -5.22 -19.99
CA ALA A 131 6.98 -5.34 -20.99
C ALA A 131 7.24 -4.44 -22.23
N LEU A 132 7.74 -3.22 -22.01
CA LEU A 132 8.14 -2.30 -23.07
C LEU A 132 9.40 -2.81 -23.80
N GLN A 133 10.42 -3.23 -23.05
CA GLN A 133 11.68 -3.74 -23.60
C GLN A 133 11.47 -4.96 -24.51
N LYS A 134 10.54 -5.85 -24.14
CA LYS A 134 10.18 -7.03 -24.92
C LYS A 134 9.21 -6.74 -26.07
N GLY A 135 8.76 -5.48 -26.21
CA GLY A 135 7.79 -5.07 -27.22
C GLY A 135 6.39 -5.66 -27.02
N TRP A 136 6.09 -6.23 -25.84
CA TRP A 136 4.77 -6.79 -25.55
C TRP A 136 3.75 -5.70 -25.25
N LEU A 137 4.22 -4.63 -24.61
CA LEU A 137 3.43 -3.45 -24.31
C LEU A 137 3.75 -2.34 -25.31
N VAL A 138 2.74 -1.87 -26.02
CA VAL A 138 2.84 -0.70 -26.90
C VAL A 138 1.90 0.36 -26.37
N THR A 139 2.42 1.55 -26.09
CA THR A 139 1.62 2.63 -25.50
C THR A 139 2.19 4.00 -25.84
N GLY A 140 1.30 4.93 -26.21
CA GLY A 140 1.62 6.34 -26.42
C GLY A 140 1.44 7.21 -25.17
N GLY A 141 1.14 6.60 -24.02
CA GLY A 141 0.96 7.30 -22.75
C GLY A 141 2.28 7.76 -22.13
N LYS A 142 2.26 8.91 -21.45
CA LYS A 142 3.47 9.47 -20.80
C LYS A 142 3.90 8.73 -19.52
N THR A 143 3.00 7.95 -18.91
CA THR A 143 3.23 7.23 -17.63
C THR A 143 2.69 5.81 -17.70
N PRO A 144 3.24 4.95 -18.57
CA PRO A 144 2.77 3.58 -18.78
C PRO A 144 2.81 2.74 -17.50
N GLU A 145 3.73 3.02 -16.59
CA GLU A 145 3.87 2.32 -15.31
C GLU A 145 2.70 2.59 -14.36
N ALA A 146 2.21 3.83 -14.32
CA ALA A 146 1.06 4.19 -13.51
C ALA A 146 -0.22 3.53 -14.06
N THR A 147 -0.35 3.49 -15.38
CA THR A 147 -1.45 2.79 -16.07
C THR A 147 -1.40 1.29 -15.81
N MET A 148 -0.23 0.67 -15.96
CA MET A 148 0.02 -0.75 -15.66
C MET A 148 -0.46 -1.10 -14.25
N TYR A 149 0.04 -0.37 -13.27
CA TYR A 149 -0.31 -0.62 -11.88
C TYR A 149 -1.79 -0.41 -11.60
N ALA A 150 -2.39 0.66 -12.12
CA ALA A 150 -3.82 0.95 -11.94
C ALA A 150 -4.70 -0.16 -12.53
N GLN A 151 -4.36 -0.69 -13.71
CA GLN A 151 -5.12 -1.77 -14.34
C GLN A 151 -5.01 -3.09 -13.56
N VAL A 152 -3.80 -3.45 -13.12
CA VAL A 152 -3.58 -4.64 -12.26
C VAL A 152 -4.40 -4.54 -10.97
N ILE A 153 -4.31 -3.42 -10.25
CA ILE A 153 -5.06 -3.23 -9.00
C ILE A 153 -6.57 -3.23 -9.22
N THR A 154 -7.04 -2.64 -10.32
CA THR A 154 -8.47 -2.61 -10.67
C THR A 154 -8.98 -4.02 -10.97
N GLU A 155 -8.20 -4.84 -11.68
CA GLU A 155 -8.54 -6.23 -11.93
C GLU A 155 -8.61 -7.05 -10.64
N ILE A 156 -7.63 -6.90 -9.74
CA ILE A 156 -7.64 -7.55 -8.42
C ILE A 156 -8.94 -7.23 -7.67
N LYS A 157 -9.28 -5.94 -7.53
CA LYS A 157 -10.49 -5.51 -6.82
C LYS A 157 -11.77 -6.02 -7.48
N ARG A 158 -11.82 -6.02 -8.82
CA ARG A 158 -12.96 -6.50 -9.60
C ARG A 158 -13.22 -7.99 -9.34
N GLN A 159 -12.17 -8.82 -9.37
CA GLN A 159 -12.28 -10.26 -9.14
C GLN A 159 -12.64 -10.55 -7.67
N GLN A 160 -12.02 -9.86 -6.71
CA GLN A 160 -12.38 -9.99 -5.29
C GLN A 160 -13.85 -9.66 -5.01
N LYS A 161 -14.39 -8.60 -5.62
CA LYS A 161 -15.80 -8.23 -5.48
C LYS A 161 -16.76 -9.30 -6.01
N ARG A 162 -16.31 -10.10 -6.97
CA ARG A 162 -17.06 -11.24 -7.55
C ARG A 162 -16.87 -12.55 -6.77
N GLY A 163 -16.05 -12.55 -5.71
CA GLY A 163 -15.65 -13.78 -5.02
C GLY A 163 -14.73 -14.67 -5.86
N GLU A 164 -14.21 -14.16 -6.99
CA GLU A 164 -13.25 -14.86 -7.84
C GLU A 164 -11.84 -14.66 -7.30
N ARG A 165 -10.94 -15.62 -7.57
CA ARG A 165 -9.53 -15.50 -7.20
C ARG A 165 -8.79 -14.62 -8.21
N PRO A 166 -8.27 -13.44 -7.81
CA PRO A 166 -7.42 -12.61 -8.65
C PRO A 166 -6.29 -13.41 -9.29
N ARG A 167 -5.89 -13.07 -10.52
CA ARG A 167 -4.64 -13.61 -11.10
C ARG A 167 -3.37 -13.00 -10.49
N PHE A 168 -3.49 -11.80 -9.93
CA PHE A 168 -2.41 -11.05 -9.29
C PHE A 168 -2.64 -10.90 -7.79
N VAL A 169 -1.56 -10.80 -7.02
CA VAL A 169 -1.60 -10.38 -5.62
C VAL A 169 -0.68 -9.19 -5.40
N GLN A 170 -1.19 -8.23 -4.63
CA GLN A 170 -0.47 -7.03 -4.24
C GLN A 170 0.30 -7.29 -2.94
N HIS A 171 1.61 -7.07 -2.95
CA HIS A 171 2.51 -7.28 -1.79
C HIS A 171 2.89 -5.96 -1.07
N GLY A 172 2.17 -4.87 -1.36
CA GLY A 172 2.47 -3.54 -0.81
C GLY A 172 3.58 -2.81 -1.57
N ARG A 173 3.70 -1.49 -1.35
CA ARG A 173 4.73 -0.61 -1.95
C ARG A 173 4.92 -0.74 -3.47
N GLY A 174 3.88 -1.12 -4.21
CA GLY A 174 3.93 -1.28 -5.67
C GLY A 174 4.40 -2.67 -6.16
N TYR A 175 4.63 -3.63 -5.27
CA TYR A 175 4.99 -5.00 -5.66
C TYR A 175 3.77 -5.82 -6.02
N VAL A 176 3.88 -6.55 -7.12
CA VAL A 176 2.85 -7.42 -7.69
C VAL A 176 3.44 -8.80 -7.91
N GLY A 177 2.75 -9.84 -7.48
CA GLY A 177 3.06 -11.24 -7.79
C GLY A 177 1.88 -11.93 -8.46
N LEU A 178 2.09 -13.15 -8.97
CA LEU A 178 1.00 -13.99 -9.46
C LEU A 178 0.43 -14.86 -8.35
N SER A 179 -0.89 -14.99 -8.32
CA SER A 179 -1.58 -15.85 -7.35
C SER A 179 -1.16 -17.31 -7.46
N GLN A 180 -0.71 -17.75 -8.63
CA GLN A 180 -0.21 -19.12 -8.85
C GLN A 180 1.13 -19.41 -8.16
N TRP A 181 1.90 -18.37 -7.78
CA TRP A 181 3.20 -18.55 -7.11
C TRP A 181 3.08 -18.82 -5.63
N MET A 182 1.99 -18.37 -5.01
CA MET A 182 1.80 -18.48 -3.56
C MET A 182 1.33 -19.88 -3.12
N GLY A 183 1.53 -20.89 -3.96
CA GLY A 183 1.06 -22.25 -3.75
C GLY A 183 -0.47 -22.37 -3.87
N ARG A 184 -0.94 -23.59 -4.12
CA ARG A 184 -2.30 -24.00 -3.74
C ARG A 184 -2.21 -24.63 -2.35
N GLY A 185 -3.30 -24.62 -1.58
CA GLY A 185 -3.38 -25.32 -0.28
C GLY A 185 -3.02 -24.45 0.93
N LEU A 186 -2.59 -25.10 2.00
CA LEU A 186 -2.47 -24.54 3.35
C LEU A 186 -1.57 -23.29 3.43
N ALA A 187 -0.46 -23.23 2.67
CA ALA A 187 0.49 -22.12 2.71
C ALA A 187 -0.14 -20.75 2.31
N PHE A 188 -0.99 -20.73 1.27
CA PHE A 188 -1.70 -19.51 0.87
C PHE A 188 -2.74 -19.09 1.91
N GLN A 189 -3.45 -20.05 2.50
CA GLN A 189 -4.41 -19.78 3.58
C GLN A 189 -3.72 -19.19 4.81
N ILE A 190 -2.53 -19.70 5.15
CA ILE A 190 -1.69 -19.17 6.22
C ILE A 190 -1.28 -17.72 5.92
N GLU A 191 -0.78 -17.41 4.71
CA GLU A 191 -0.38 -16.02 4.42
C GLU A 191 -1.56 -15.04 4.41
N GLN A 192 -2.71 -15.45 3.85
CA GLN A 192 -3.93 -14.62 3.90
C GLN A 192 -4.39 -14.39 5.34
N HIS A 193 -4.38 -15.44 6.16
CA HIS A 193 -4.69 -15.33 7.59
C HIS A 193 -3.69 -14.39 8.29
N ASN A 194 -2.39 -14.57 8.07
CA ASN A 194 -1.34 -13.73 8.65
C ASN A 194 -1.50 -12.26 8.25
N GLN A 195 -1.90 -11.97 7.00
CA GLN A 195 -2.20 -10.60 6.56
C GLN A 195 -3.40 -10.00 7.31
N GLN A 196 -4.45 -10.79 7.54
CA GLN A 196 -5.61 -10.36 8.33
C GLN A 196 -5.22 -10.10 9.79
N VAL A 197 -4.40 -10.98 10.37
CA VAL A 197 -3.87 -10.81 11.74
C VAL A 197 -3.00 -9.56 11.85
N ARG A 198 -2.08 -9.31 10.90
CA ARG A 198 -1.28 -8.07 10.84
C ARG A 198 -2.17 -6.82 10.86
N LYS A 199 -3.23 -6.84 10.05
CA LYS A 199 -4.19 -5.73 9.98
C LYS A 199 -4.93 -5.54 11.31
N ALA A 200 -5.45 -6.61 11.89
CA ALA A 200 -6.18 -6.57 13.15
C ALA A 200 -5.28 -6.11 14.31
N LEU A 201 -4.03 -6.59 14.38
CA LEU A 201 -3.06 -6.15 15.38
C LEU A 201 -2.80 -4.66 15.25
N ARG A 202 -2.58 -4.16 14.02
CA ARG A 202 -2.39 -2.73 13.77
C ARG A 202 -3.58 -1.88 14.21
N GLU A 203 -4.81 -2.33 13.94
CA GLU A 203 -6.03 -1.64 14.38
C GLU A 203 -6.12 -1.58 15.91
N ARG A 204 -5.74 -2.66 16.60
CA ARG A 204 -5.68 -2.70 18.06
C ARG A 204 -4.66 -1.70 18.62
N LEU A 205 -3.45 -1.62 18.05
CA LEU A 205 -2.43 -0.63 18.44
C LEU A 205 -2.94 0.82 18.33
N LEU A 206 -3.71 1.12 17.28
CA LEU A 206 -4.29 2.46 17.09
C LEU A 206 -5.39 2.78 18.10
N ALA A 207 -6.10 1.76 18.59
CA ALA A 207 -7.19 1.89 19.55
C ALA A 207 -6.71 2.02 21.01
N MET A 208 -5.58 1.41 21.38
CA MET A 208 -5.00 1.48 22.75
C MET A 208 -4.77 2.90 23.22
N ASN A 209 -4.86 3.17 24.52
CA ASN A 209 -4.49 4.50 25.04
C ASN A 209 -2.95 4.71 25.01
N PRO A 210 -2.45 5.96 25.12
CA PRO A 210 -1.00 6.21 25.05
C PRO A 210 -0.16 5.44 26.08
N GLY A 211 -0.64 5.32 27.33
CA GLY A 211 0.08 4.59 28.38
C GLY A 211 0.15 3.08 28.13
N GLU A 212 -0.96 2.47 27.70
CA GLU A 212 -0.98 1.05 27.26
C GLU A 212 -0.01 0.79 26.11
N PHE A 213 0.10 1.76 25.19
CA PHE A 213 1.03 1.65 24.07
C PHE A 213 2.48 1.75 24.54
N GLU A 214 2.81 2.67 25.45
CA GLU A 214 4.14 2.78 26.06
C GLU A 214 4.53 1.51 26.83
N GLU A 215 3.60 0.93 27.58
CA GLU A 215 3.80 -0.34 28.31
C GLU A 215 4.07 -1.50 27.34
N LEU A 216 3.30 -1.60 26.26
CA LEU A 216 3.52 -2.60 25.20
C LEU A 216 4.89 -2.45 24.54
N ILE A 217 5.32 -1.21 24.27
CA ILE A 217 6.66 -0.97 23.71
C ILE A 217 7.74 -1.35 24.71
N SER A 218 7.55 -1.06 26.00
CA SER A 218 8.49 -1.45 27.05
C SER A 218 8.63 -2.98 27.14
N GLN A 219 7.51 -3.70 27.06
CA GLN A 219 7.50 -5.17 26.98
C GLN A 219 8.25 -5.67 25.74
N LEU A 220 8.01 -5.08 24.57
CA LEU A 220 8.69 -5.45 23.33
C LEU A 220 10.20 -5.22 23.44
N LEU A 221 10.64 -4.09 23.98
CA LEU A 221 12.07 -3.80 24.17
C LEU A 221 12.72 -4.80 25.13
N ALA A 222 12.05 -5.17 26.23
CA ALA A 222 12.57 -6.20 27.14
C ALA A 222 12.75 -7.55 26.41
N GLU A 223 11.77 -7.97 25.61
CA GLU A 223 11.84 -9.21 24.83
C GLU A 223 12.92 -9.18 23.74
N MET A 224 13.30 -7.99 23.29
CA MET A 224 14.44 -7.78 22.36
C MET A 224 15.81 -7.77 23.06
N GLY A 225 15.87 -7.97 24.39
CA GLY A 225 17.11 -8.00 25.15
C GLY A 225 17.60 -6.64 25.64
N PHE A 226 16.71 -5.65 25.77
CA PHE A 226 17.05 -4.40 26.46
C PHE A 226 17.03 -4.59 27.98
N GLU A 227 18.14 -4.24 28.62
CA GLU A 227 18.28 -4.15 30.07
C GLU A 227 18.06 -2.71 30.57
N MET A 228 17.79 -2.56 31.87
CA MET A 228 17.67 -1.26 32.57
C MET A 228 16.67 -0.33 31.88
N VAL A 229 15.49 -0.86 31.53
CA VAL A 229 14.42 -0.10 30.90
C VAL A 229 13.80 0.85 31.93
N GLU A 230 14.13 2.14 31.84
CA GLU A 230 13.55 3.19 32.69
C GLU A 230 12.54 4.01 31.89
N VAL A 231 11.30 4.03 32.36
CA VAL A 231 10.27 4.94 31.83
C VAL A 231 10.54 6.34 32.37
N THR A 232 10.77 7.29 31.48
CA THR A 232 11.06 8.67 31.84
C THR A 232 9.76 9.42 32.11
N LYS A 233 9.75 10.27 33.15
CA LYS A 233 8.59 11.13 33.41
C LYS A 233 8.55 12.25 32.37
N LEU A 234 7.35 12.57 31.90
CA LEU A 234 6.99 13.53 30.84
C LEU A 234 7.61 14.95 30.93
N SER A 235 8.32 15.30 32.01
CA SER A 235 8.77 16.66 32.30
C SER A 235 10.26 16.83 32.03
N GLY A 236 10.59 17.49 30.91
CA GLY A 236 11.89 18.13 30.68
C GLY A 236 12.92 17.40 29.83
N ASP A 237 12.65 16.16 29.36
CA ASP A 237 13.65 15.37 28.63
C ASP A 237 13.54 15.47 27.09
N GLY A 238 12.76 16.42 26.59
CA GLY A 238 12.49 16.59 25.17
C GLY A 238 11.71 15.43 24.54
N GLY A 239 10.98 14.67 25.34
CA GLY A 239 10.01 13.68 24.90
C GLY A 239 10.61 12.29 24.67
N ILE A 240 11.69 11.95 25.36
CA ILE A 240 12.10 10.54 25.47
C ILE A 240 11.08 9.88 26.39
N ASP A 241 10.65 8.67 26.03
CA ASP A 241 9.64 7.94 26.81
C ASP A 241 10.28 6.74 27.53
N VAL A 242 11.32 6.15 26.93
CA VAL A 242 12.05 5.00 27.48
C VAL A 242 13.55 5.16 27.28
N ARG A 243 14.36 4.86 28.29
CA ARG A 243 15.81 4.63 28.15
C ARG A 243 16.15 3.18 28.49
N GLY A 244 17.07 2.58 27.74
CA GLY A 244 17.50 1.20 27.98
C GLY A 244 18.85 0.90 27.35
N THR A 245 19.46 -0.22 27.75
CA THR A 245 20.73 -0.69 27.19
C THR A 245 20.50 -2.02 26.48
N LEU A 246 20.69 -2.05 25.17
CA LEU A 246 20.72 -3.32 24.43
C LEU A 246 22.06 -4.01 24.72
N VAL A 247 21.99 -5.27 25.16
CA VAL A 247 23.16 -6.11 25.39
C VAL A 247 23.23 -7.19 24.31
N VAL A 248 24.31 -7.21 23.54
CA VAL A 248 24.52 -8.21 22.48
C VAL A 248 25.67 -9.13 22.87
N GLY A 249 25.37 -10.42 22.96
CA GLY A 249 26.35 -11.46 23.32
C GLY A 249 27.01 -11.24 24.68
N ASP A 250 26.30 -10.63 25.63
CA ASP A 250 26.76 -10.29 26.99
C ASP A 250 27.95 -9.33 27.10
N VAL A 251 28.49 -8.84 25.98
CA VAL A 251 29.71 -8.01 25.95
C VAL A 251 29.51 -6.64 25.33
N VAL A 252 28.64 -6.50 24.33
CA VAL A 252 28.40 -5.21 23.66
C VAL A 252 27.21 -4.52 24.30
N ARG A 253 27.41 -3.29 24.78
CA ARG A 253 26.36 -2.46 25.41
C ARG A 253 26.06 -1.24 24.57
N ILE A 254 24.81 -1.11 24.10
CA ILE A 254 24.35 0.02 23.31
C ILE A 254 23.27 0.76 24.10
N LYS A 255 23.58 1.97 24.56
CA LYS A 255 22.61 2.82 25.25
C LYS A 255 21.66 3.43 24.23
N MET A 256 20.36 3.27 24.43
CA MET A 256 19.35 3.86 23.58
C MET A 256 18.36 4.71 24.36
N ALA A 257 18.00 5.84 23.76
CA ALA A 257 16.86 6.66 24.15
C ALA A 257 15.77 6.48 23.10
N VAL A 258 14.60 6.03 23.55
CA VAL A 258 13.46 5.68 22.70
C VAL A 258 12.35 6.70 22.91
N GLN A 259 11.89 7.30 21.82
CA GLN A 259 10.67 8.08 21.78
C GLN A 259 9.56 7.27 21.12
N VAL A 260 8.43 7.18 21.82
CA VAL A 260 7.22 6.48 21.43
C VAL A 260 6.16 7.51 21.07
N LYS A 261 5.67 7.45 19.84
CA LYS A 261 4.65 8.38 19.35
C LYS A 261 3.48 7.62 18.74
N LYS A 262 2.41 7.51 19.53
CA LYS A 262 1.10 7.04 19.04
C LYS A 262 0.45 8.13 18.18
N TRP A 263 0.51 7.98 16.86
CA TRP A 263 -0.05 8.95 15.91
C TRP A 263 -1.20 8.33 15.11
N LYS A 264 -2.19 9.18 14.76
CA LYS A 264 -3.25 8.77 13.84
C LYS A 264 -2.65 8.43 12.47
N LEU A 265 -3.24 7.45 11.80
CA LEU A 265 -2.84 7.04 10.45
C LEU A 265 -2.82 8.27 9.51
N LYS A 266 -1.76 8.37 8.70
CA LYS A 266 -1.48 9.47 7.74
C LYS A 266 -0.93 10.76 8.35
N ASN A 267 -0.83 10.86 9.67
CA ASN A 267 0.05 11.87 10.26
C ASN A 267 1.43 11.25 10.34
N ASN A 268 2.30 11.58 9.39
CA ASN A 268 3.67 11.07 9.40
C ASN A 268 4.54 11.91 10.33
N ILE A 269 5.50 11.27 10.99
CA ILE A 269 6.51 11.97 11.77
C ILE A 269 7.36 12.83 10.85
N GLN A 270 7.59 14.07 11.28
CA GLN A 270 8.33 15.08 10.52
C GLN A 270 9.73 15.29 11.09
N ALA A 271 10.62 15.91 10.30
CA ALA A 271 12.00 16.18 10.70
C ALA A 271 12.17 16.90 12.06
N PRO A 272 11.31 17.84 12.48
CA PRO A 272 11.44 18.49 13.79
C PRO A 272 11.42 17.53 14.97
N VAL A 273 10.63 16.45 14.89
CA VAL A 273 10.56 15.43 15.96
C VAL A 273 11.89 14.67 16.04
N VAL A 274 12.48 14.34 14.90
CA VAL A 274 13.79 13.68 14.82
C VAL A 274 14.89 14.58 15.40
N GLN A 275 14.86 15.88 15.08
CA GLN A 275 15.79 16.87 15.63
C GLN A 275 15.65 17.02 17.15
N GLN A 276 14.41 17.01 17.64
CA GLN A 276 14.12 17.08 19.07
C GLN A 276 14.71 15.88 19.81
N VAL A 277 14.44 14.66 19.35
CA VAL A 277 15.01 13.43 19.95
C VAL A 277 16.53 13.49 19.94
N ARG A 278 17.12 13.94 18.83
CA ARG A 278 18.57 14.10 18.69
C ARG A 278 19.16 15.04 19.74
N GLY A 279 18.48 16.15 20.02
CA GLY A 279 18.90 17.13 21.03
C GLY A 279 18.78 16.63 22.47
N SER A 280 17.94 15.61 22.69
CA SER A 280 17.71 14.98 24.00
C SER A 280 18.65 13.81 24.32
N LEU A 281 19.48 13.38 23.37
CA LEU A 281 20.39 12.25 23.57
C LEU A 281 21.51 12.61 24.53
N GLY A 282 21.77 11.73 25.49
CA GLY A 282 22.94 11.78 26.36
C GLY A 282 24.23 11.36 25.67
N ALA A 283 25.35 11.47 26.38
CA ALA A 283 26.65 11.07 25.87
C ALA A 283 26.66 9.59 25.47
N HIS A 284 27.03 9.32 24.21
CA HIS A 284 27.09 7.98 23.62
C HIS A 284 25.75 7.23 23.55
N GLU A 285 24.62 7.92 23.69
CA GLU A 285 23.30 7.34 23.43
C GLU A 285 22.99 7.34 21.94
N GLN A 286 22.24 6.33 21.49
CA GLN A 286 21.60 6.31 20.17
C GLN A 286 20.10 6.58 20.31
N GLY A 287 19.49 7.16 19.28
CA GLY A 287 18.04 7.41 19.27
C GLY A 287 17.26 6.31 18.57
N LEU A 288 16.06 5.99 19.06
CA LEU A 288 15.07 5.22 18.32
C LEU A 288 13.71 5.93 18.40
N ILE A 289 13.04 6.07 17.27
CA ILE A 289 11.66 6.59 17.22
C ILE A 289 10.73 5.48 16.76
N ILE A 290 9.72 5.19 17.58
CA ILE A 290 8.69 4.18 17.30
C ILE A 290 7.35 4.89 17.09
N THR A 291 6.65 4.55 16.02
CA THR A 291 5.32 5.09 15.74
C THR A 291 4.36 4.09 15.13
N THR A 292 3.06 4.27 15.37
CA THR A 292 1.96 3.55 14.71
C THR A 292 1.71 4.00 13.25
N SER A 293 2.30 5.13 12.86
CA SER A 293 2.19 5.74 11.53
C SER A 293 3.45 5.48 10.68
N ASP A 294 3.83 6.42 9.82
CA ASP A 294 5.04 6.36 9.00
C ASP A 294 5.90 7.64 9.16
N PHE A 295 7.07 7.67 8.55
CA PHE A 295 7.97 8.83 8.56
C PHE A 295 7.87 9.61 7.25
N SER A 296 8.05 10.93 7.30
CA SER A 296 8.19 11.72 6.08
C SER A 296 9.57 11.52 5.45
N PRO A 297 9.75 11.77 4.14
CA PRO A 297 11.07 11.71 3.51
C PRO A 297 12.08 12.66 4.19
N GLY A 298 11.61 13.81 4.69
CA GLY A 298 12.43 14.74 5.47
C GLY A 298 12.87 14.17 6.80
N ALA A 299 11.99 13.47 7.52
CA ALA A 299 12.34 12.79 8.77
C ALA A 299 13.36 11.67 8.55
N ALA A 300 13.18 10.84 7.52
CA ALA A 300 14.14 9.79 7.16
C ALA A 300 15.51 10.38 6.79
N LYS A 301 15.54 11.47 6.02
CA LYS A 301 16.78 12.17 5.67
C LYS A 301 17.47 12.78 6.88
N GLU A 302 16.72 13.41 7.79
CA GLU A 302 17.27 13.97 9.03
C GLU A 302 17.84 12.88 9.94
N ALA A 303 17.18 11.73 10.05
CA ALA A 303 17.61 10.62 10.88
C ALA A 303 18.95 10.00 10.41
N ALA A 304 19.15 9.94 9.09
CA ALA A 304 20.30 9.32 8.43
C ALA A 304 21.49 10.26 8.16
N GLN A 305 21.51 11.47 8.75
CA GLN A 305 22.63 12.40 8.58
C GLN A 305 23.93 11.82 9.15
N SER A 306 24.96 11.72 8.29
CA SER A 306 26.24 11.04 8.60
C SER A 306 27.11 11.79 9.62
N ASP A 307 26.92 13.10 9.74
CA ASP A 307 27.62 13.99 10.65
C ASP A 307 27.02 14.04 12.07
N LYS A 308 25.92 13.29 12.31
CA LYS A 308 25.17 13.33 13.56
C LYS A 308 24.92 11.93 14.14
N THR A 309 24.65 11.87 15.45
CA THR A 309 24.35 10.62 16.18
C THR A 309 23.17 9.85 15.55
N PRO A 310 23.31 8.61 15.08
CA PRO A 310 22.22 7.93 14.38
C PRO A 310 20.89 7.88 15.16
N ILE A 311 19.78 8.08 14.44
CA ILE A 311 18.43 7.85 14.96
C ILE A 311 17.78 6.75 14.13
N ALA A 312 17.53 5.60 14.76
CA ALA A 312 16.76 4.52 14.16
C ALA A 312 15.27 4.90 14.10
N LEU A 313 14.60 4.45 13.04
CA LEU A 313 13.19 4.72 12.79
C LEU A 313 12.43 3.40 12.65
N MET A 314 11.37 3.23 13.43
CA MET A 314 10.48 2.07 13.39
C MET A 314 9.04 2.53 13.14
N ASN A 315 8.53 2.23 11.95
CA ASN A 315 7.18 2.59 11.57
C ASN A 315 6.15 1.53 12.00
N GLY A 316 4.87 1.82 11.81
CA GLY A 316 3.80 0.95 12.30
C GLY A 316 3.75 -0.43 11.62
N GLU A 317 4.29 -0.56 10.41
CA GLU A 317 4.40 -1.86 9.73
C GLU A 317 5.54 -2.69 10.34
N GLN A 318 6.71 -2.08 10.55
CA GLN A 318 7.86 -2.71 11.21
C GLN A 318 7.53 -3.13 12.64
N LEU A 319 6.85 -2.27 13.40
CA LEU A 319 6.42 -2.57 14.77
C LEU A 319 5.51 -3.81 14.82
N VAL A 320 4.51 -3.90 13.92
CA VAL A 320 3.60 -5.05 13.85
C VAL A 320 4.36 -6.33 13.53
N MET A 321 5.31 -6.29 12.59
CA MET A 321 6.12 -7.46 12.27
C MET A 321 6.94 -7.93 13.46
N LEU A 322 7.55 -6.99 14.20
CA LEU A 322 8.37 -7.30 15.35
C LEU A 322 7.55 -7.87 16.52
N LEU A 323 6.38 -7.29 16.79
CA LEU A 323 5.44 -7.85 17.77
C LEU A 323 5.05 -9.29 17.42
N MET A 324 4.83 -9.58 16.14
CA MET A 324 4.51 -10.94 15.69
C MET A 324 5.69 -11.90 15.84
N GLU A 325 6.90 -11.45 15.53
CA GLU A 325 8.14 -12.23 15.67
C GLU A 325 8.38 -12.65 17.13
N HIS A 326 8.11 -11.74 18.06
CA HIS A 326 8.23 -11.97 19.50
C HIS A 326 6.95 -12.57 20.15
N GLY A 327 5.92 -12.92 19.37
CA GLY A 327 4.69 -13.51 19.90
C GLY A 327 3.86 -12.58 20.81
N ILE A 328 4.04 -11.26 20.69
CA ILE A 328 3.34 -10.27 21.51
C ILE A 328 2.02 -9.90 20.83
N GLY A 329 0.91 -10.17 21.54
CA GLY A 329 -0.44 -9.90 21.04
C GLY A 329 -0.91 -10.85 19.93
N VAL A 330 -0.13 -11.88 19.61
CA VAL A 330 -0.46 -12.96 18.67
C VAL A 330 0.00 -14.31 19.20
N HIS A 331 -0.62 -15.39 18.74
CA HIS A 331 -0.20 -16.74 19.06
C HIS A 331 0.22 -17.45 17.77
N ARG A 332 1.41 -18.06 17.77
CA ARG A 332 1.87 -18.88 16.64
C ARG A 332 1.41 -20.32 16.87
N SER A 333 0.56 -20.82 15.98
CA SER A 333 0.18 -22.23 15.95
C SER A 333 1.00 -22.96 14.89
N THR A 334 1.70 -24.02 15.28
CA THR A 334 2.33 -24.97 14.35
C THR A 334 1.39 -26.16 14.16
N PRO A 335 1.05 -26.55 12.93
CA PRO A 335 0.29 -27.78 12.71
C PRO A 335 1.14 -29.00 13.04
N ASP A 336 0.55 -30.00 13.68
CA ASP A 336 1.18 -31.30 13.88
C ASP A 336 1.27 -32.02 12.53
N LEU A 337 2.51 -32.36 12.13
CA LEU A 337 2.79 -33.17 10.95
C LEU A 337 3.21 -34.56 11.42
N PHE A 338 2.36 -35.55 11.17
CA PHE A 338 2.68 -36.96 11.42
C PHE A 338 3.10 -37.61 10.11
N GLU A 339 4.30 -38.18 10.10
CA GLU A 339 4.80 -39.00 8.99
C GLU A 339 4.76 -40.47 9.42
N ILE A 340 4.45 -41.37 8.48
CA ILE A 340 4.55 -42.81 8.73
C ILE A 340 6.03 -43.16 8.69
N ASP A 341 6.54 -43.73 9.78
CA ASP A 341 7.85 -44.33 9.82
C ASP A 341 7.82 -45.67 9.05
N GLU A 342 8.37 -45.68 7.83
CA GLU A 342 8.42 -46.88 6.99
C GLU A 342 9.38 -47.96 7.56
N ASP A 343 10.30 -47.61 8.46
CA ASP A 343 11.20 -48.57 9.13
C ASP A 343 10.51 -49.28 10.31
N GLY A 344 9.49 -48.66 10.91
CA GLY A 344 8.70 -49.22 12.02
C GLY A 344 7.62 -50.24 11.60
N ALA A 345 7.26 -50.28 10.31
CA ALA A 345 6.18 -51.14 9.81
C ALA A 345 6.51 -52.65 9.87
N ASN A 346 7.79 -53.02 9.98
CA ASN A 346 8.22 -54.42 10.17
C ASN A 346 7.95 -54.96 11.58
N GLY A 347 7.61 -54.12 12.56
CA GLY A 347 7.32 -54.53 13.94
C GLY A 347 5.84 -54.79 14.22
N LEU A 348 4.93 -54.27 13.39
CA LEU A 348 3.48 -54.31 13.60
C LEU A 348 2.77 -55.47 12.89
N SER A 349 3.48 -56.22 12.03
CA SER A 349 2.92 -57.33 11.26
C SER A 349 3.15 -58.72 11.88
N ASN A 350 3.76 -58.83 13.07
CA ASN A 350 4.25 -60.12 13.59
C ASN A 350 3.70 -60.52 14.98
N SER A 351 2.44 -60.17 15.29
CA SER A 351 1.81 -60.54 16.57
C SER A 351 0.66 -61.54 16.50
N ASP A 352 0.30 -62.11 15.35
CA ASP A 352 -0.86 -63.02 15.26
C ASP A 352 -0.56 -64.53 15.05
N ASP A 353 0.69 -64.95 14.86
CA ASP A 353 1.01 -66.37 14.62
C ASP A 353 1.50 -67.17 15.85
N ARG A 354 1.58 -66.58 17.05
CA ARG A 354 2.07 -67.28 18.27
C ARG A 354 0.99 -67.81 19.23
N LYS A 355 -0.18 -68.23 18.71
CA LYS A 355 -1.24 -68.87 19.53
C LYS A 355 -1.71 -70.26 19.06
N LYS A 356 -0.95 -70.96 18.20
CA LYS A 356 -1.28 -72.33 17.78
C LYS A 356 -0.16 -73.37 17.99
N GLU A 357 0.58 -73.30 19.09
CA GLU A 357 1.35 -74.47 19.57
C GLU A 357 1.22 -74.56 21.09
N GLY A 358 0.17 -75.25 21.53
CA GLY A 358 -0.15 -75.43 22.94
C GLY A 358 -1.36 -76.34 23.14
N LEU A 359 -1.43 -77.43 22.37
CA LEU A 359 -2.31 -78.55 22.68
C LEU A 359 -1.77 -79.84 22.04
N ARG A 360 -0.81 -80.46 22.73
CA ARG A 360 -0.63 -81.92 22.75
C ARG A 360 -0.11 -82.35 24.11
#